data_AF-A0A0C2F8V8-F1
#
_entry.id   AF-A0A0C2F8V8-F1
#
_cell.length_a   1.000
_cell.length_b   1.000
_cell.length_c   1.000
_cell.angle_alpha   90.00
_cell.angle_beta   90.00
_cell.angle_gamma   90.00
#
_symmetry.space_group_name_H-M   'P 1'
#
loop_
_entity.id
_entity.type
_entity.pdbx_description
1 polymer ?
#
loop_
_entity_poly.entity_id
_entity_poly.type
_entity_poly.pdbx_seq_one_letter_code
_entity_poly.pdbx_strand_id
1 'polypeptide(L)'
;MSSVVKLEALSGVKDEGPLCYLLQIEETFLLLDCGWDEKFDMAYIESIKSRIPQISAVLITHPDQPHLGALAYLVKYCDLTAPVYCTVPVYKMGMMFMYDWINSLISVENFELFTLDDVDVAFDRMQKLKFNQTVSHCKNSIKL
;
A
#
# COMPACT_ATOMS: atom_id res chain seq x y z
N MET A 1 8.40 29.49 7.82
CA MET A 1 9.02 28.24 8.29
C MET A 1 9.10 27.30 7.10
N SER A 2 10.28 26.78 6.76
CA SER A 2 10.41 25.77 5.70
C SER A 2 10.13 24.40 6.29
N SER A 3 9.03 23.76 5.89
CA SER A 3 8.81 22.36 6.24
C SER A 3 9.80 21.48 5.48
N VAL A 4 10.37 20.50 6.17
CA VAL A 4 11.25 19.51 5.55
C VAL A 4 10.38 18.48 4.84
N VAL A 5 10.58 18.35 3.53
CA VAL A 5 9.91 17.35 2.70
C VAL A 5 10.98 16.47 2.08
N LYS A 6 10.89 15.16 2.28
CA LYS A 6 11.78 14.17 1.66
C LYS A 6 10.94 13.08 1.02
N LEU A 7 11.30 12.69 -0.20
CA LEU A 7 10.71 11.56 -0.90
C LEU A 7 11.81 10.51 -1.07
N GLU A 8 11.60 9.33 -0.52
CA GLU A 8 12.44 8.15 -0.70
C GLU A 8 11.69 7.16 -1.58
N ALA A 9 12.29 6.74 -2.69
CA ALA A 9 11.73 5.69 -3.52
C ALA A 9 12.22 4.34 -3.03
N LEU A 10 11.30 3.50 -2.55
CA LEU A 10 11.62 2.15 -2.08
C LEU A 10 11.66 1.17 -3.25
N SER A 11 10.82 1.36 -4.27
CA SER A 11 10.80 0.60 -5.52
C SER A 11 10.14 1.41 -6.65
N GLY A 12 10.21 0.91 -7.89
CA GLY A 12 9.51 1.49 -9.05
C GLY A 12 10.18 2.76 -9.57
N VAL A 13 11.51 2.81 -9.51
CA VAL A 13 12.32 3.94 -10.00
C VAL A 13 13.43 3.42 -10.89
N LYS A 14 13.40 3.88 -12.15
CA LYS A 14 14.32 3.46 -13.23
C LYS A 14 14.14 2.01 -13.69
N ASP A 15 13.11 1.33 -13.21
CA ASP A 15 12.63 0.03 -13.66
C ASP A 15 11.10 0.04 -13.79
N GLU A 16 10.55 -1.05 -14.33
CA GLU A 16 9.10 -1.32 -14.38
C GLU A 16 8.65 -2.14 -13.14
N GLY A 17 9.33 -1.94 -12.00
CA GLY A 17 9.04 -2.65 -10.76
C GLY A 17 7.79 -2.12 -10.05
N PRO A 18 7.37 -2.77 -8.95
CA PRO A 18 6.22 -2.34 -8.17
C PRO A 18 6.46 -0.95 -7.57
N LEU A 19 5.40 -0.14 -7.48
CA LEU A 19 5.48 1.24 -7.01
C LEU A 19 5.34 1.29 -5.49
N CYS A 20 6.29 1.96 -4.84
CA CYS A 20 6.27 2.21 -3.41
C CYS A 20 7.23 3.34 -3.04
N TYR A 21 6.68 4.38 -2.43
CA TYR A 21 7.44 5.57 -2.05
C TYR A 21 7.14 5.92 -0.60
N LEU A 22 8.17 6.42 0.10
CA LEU A 22 8.04 6.94 1.45
C LEU A 22 8.18 8.46 1.42
N LEU A 23 7.08 9.16 1.68
CA LEU A 23 7.03 10.60 1.77
C LEU A 23 7.11 11.02 3.24
N GLN A 24 8.19 11.71 3.59
CA GLN A 24 8.37 12.35 4.89
C GLN A 24 7.98 13.82 4.81
N ILE A 25 7.07 14.24 5.69
CA ILE A 25 6.72 15.64 5.94
C ILE A 25 6.94 15.91 7.42
N GLU A 26 8.00 16.64 7.74
CA GLU A 26 8.44 16.87 9.13
C GLU A 26 8.69 15.54 9.86
N GLU A 27 7.86 15.19 10.85
CA GLU A 27 7.92 13.92 11.60
C GLU A 27 6.90 12.88 11.12
N THR A 28 6.09 13.22 10.12
CA THR A 28 5.05 12.33 9.56
C THR A 28 5.61 11.55 8.38
N PHE A 29 5.39 10.24 8.36
CA PHE A 29 5.75 9.36 7.25
C PHE A 29 4.50 8.81 6.57
N LEU A 30 4.36 9.07 5.27
CA LEU A 30 3.29 8.57 4.44
C LEU A 30 3.87 7.53 3.48
N LEU A 31 3.29 6.35 3.46
CA LEU A 31 3.59 5.35 2.43
C LEU A 31 2.67 5.62 1.23
N LEU A 32 3.25 5.89 0.08
CA LEU A 32 2.54 6.06 -1.18
C LEU A 32 2.68 4.77 -1.97
N ASP A 33 1.56 4.07 -2.11
CA ASP A 33 1.46 2.75 -2.72
C ASP A 33 2.32 1.68 -2.02
N CYS A 34 1.94 0.42 -2.21
CA CYS A 34 2.66 -0.75 -1.72
C CYS A 34 2.45 -1.90 -2.71
N GLY A 35 2.91 -1.67 -3.93
CA GLY A 35 2.86 -2.65 -5.00
C GLY A 35 3.62 -3.93 -4.68
N TRP A 36 3.35 -4.97 -5.45
CA TRP A 36 4.25 -6.11 -5.57
C TRP A 36 4.27 -6.61 -7.01
N ASP A 37 5.21 -7.47 -7.34
CA ASP A 37 5.28 -8.12 -8.65
C ASP A 37 5.27 -9.65 -8.49
N GLU A 38 5.22 -10.36 -9.62
CA GLU A 38 5.18 -11.82 -9.65
C GLU A 38 6.49 -12.47 -9.16
N LYS A 39 7.55 -11.68 -8.92
CA LYS A 39 8.81 -12.20 -8.36
C LYS A 39 8.75 -12.37 -6.86
N PHE A 40 7.78 -11.74 -6.20
CA PHE A 40 7.59 -11.80 -4.75
C PHE A 40 8.86 -11.53 -3.95
N ASP A 41 9.62 -10.49 -4.33
CA ASP A 41 10.91 -10.18 -3.69
C ASP A 41 10.71 -9.83 -2.21
N MET A 42 11.21 -10.70 -1.32
CA MET A 42 11.14 -10.51 0.12
C MET A 42 12.12 -9.46 0.64
N ALA A 43 13.23 -9.20 -0.06
CA ALA A 43 14.16 -8.15 0.34
C ALA A 43 13.48 -6.76 0.26
N TYR A 44 12.63 -6.58 -0.76
CA TYR A 44 11.76 -5.42 -0.88
C TYR A 44 10.76 -5.32 0.30
N ILE A 45 10.11 -6.42 0.67
CA ILE A 45 9.19 -6.45 1.82
C ILE A 45 9.92 -6.12 3.13
N GLU A 46 11.11 -6.66 3.36
CA GLU A 46 11.93 -6.35 4.54
C GLU A 46 12.29 -4.86 4.61
N SER A 47 12.57 -4.24 3.46
CA SER A 47 12.85 -2.81 3.37
C SER A 47 11.66 -1.97 3.87
N ILE A 48 10.43 -2.33 3.48
CA ILE A 48 9.20 -1.66 3.96
C ILE A 48 8.96 -1.97 5.42
N LYS A 49 9.10 -3.23 5.83
CA LYS A 49 8.86 -3.70 7.20
C LYS A 49 9.66 -2.90 8.22
N SER A 50 10.92 -2.57 7.91
CA SER A 50 11.76 -1.72 8.77
C SER A 50 11.18 -0.33 9.03
N ARG A 51 10.34 0.18 8.11
CA ARG A 51 9.70 1.49 8.17
C ARG A 51 8.27 1.44 8.70
N ILE A 52 7.63 0.27 8.81
CA ILE A 52 6.23 0.17 9.24
C ILE A 52 5.92 0.90 10.57
N PRO A 53 6.73 0.78 11.64
CA PRO A 53 6.40 1.39 12.93
C PRO A 53 6.27 2.92 12.91
N GLN A 54 6.87 3.59 11.92
CA GLN A 54 6.85 5.06 11.77
C GLN A 54 5.80 5.54 10.75
N ILE A 55 5.21 4.64 9.95
CA ILE A 55 4.22 5.00 8.93
C ILE A 55 2.94 5.47 9.62
N SER A 56 2.57 6.72 9.35
CA SER A 56 1.37 7.36 9.92
C SER A 56 0.11 7.08 9.09
N ALA A 57 0.27 6.89 7.79
CA ALA A 57 -0.80 6.53 6.87
C ALA A 57 -0.26 5.91 5.58
N VAL A 58 -1.11 5.12 4.92
CA VAL A 58 -0.85 4.57 3.58
C VAL A 58 -1.84 5.17 2.60
N LEU A 59 -1.37 5.62 1.44
CA LEU A 59 -2.19 6.17 0.37
C LEU A 59 -2.08 5.24 -0.85
N ILE A 60 -3.20 4.68 -1.30
CA ILE A 60 -3.25 3.84 -2.50
C ILE A 60 -3.87 4.62 -3.65
N THR A 61 -3.14 4.71 -4.76
CA THR A 61 -3.48 5.58 -5.89
C THR A 61 -4.27 4.86 -6.98
N HIS A 62 -3.95 3.59 -7.26
CA HIS A 62 -4.57 2.79 -8.33
C HIS A 62 -5.00 1.40 -7.84
N PRO A 63 -5.98 0.74 -8.52
CA PRO A 63 -6.54 -0.54 -8.09
C PRO A 63 -5.76 -1.77 -8.57
N ASP A 64 -4.59 -1.61 -9.17
CA ASP A 64 -3.84 -2.69 -9.79
C ASP A 64 -2.67 -3.18 -8.93
N GLN A 65 -2.15 -4.32 -9.35
CA GLN A 65 -1.13 -5.06 -8.63
C GLN A 65 0.16 -4.26 -8.34
N PRO A 66 0.70 -3.47 -9.29
CA PRO A 66 1.88 -2.64 -9.04
C PRO A 66 1.70 -1.54 -7.99
N HIS A 67 0.48 -1.28 -7.50
CA HIS A 67 0.22 -0.22 -6.52
C HIS A 67 -0.24 -0.73 -5.15
N LEU A 68 -0.85 -1.92 -5.06
CA LEU A 68 -1.38 -2.44 -3.80
C LEU A 68 -1.10 -3.93 -3.53
N GLY A 69 -0.31 -4.58 -4.37
CA GLY A 69 -0.08 -6.02 -4.31
C GLY A 69 0.52 -6.56 -3.01
N ALA A 70 1.33 -5.76 -2.32
CA ALA A 70 1.93 -6.16 -1.04
C ALA A 70 0.99 -5.86 0.15
N LEU A 71 -0.12 -5.14 -0.05
CA LEU A 71 -0.96 -4.63 1.03
C LEU A 71 -1.45 -5.74 1.97
N ALA A 72 -1.98 -6.84 1.41
CA ALA A 72 -2.48 -7.97 2.20
C ALA A 72 -1.37 -8.58 3.06
N TYR A 73 -0.19 -8.78 2.47
CA TYR A 73 0.96 -9.34 3.17
C TYR A 73 1.47 -8.40 4.28
N LEU A 74 1.57 -7.09 4.00
CA LEU A 74 2.04 -6.09 4.96
C LEU A 74 1.08 -5.94 6.16
N VAL A 75 -0.23 -5.96 5.89
CA VAL A 75 -1.25 -5.91 6.94
C VAL A 75 -1.21 -7.16 7.82
N LYS A 76 -1.09 -8.34 7.22
CA LYS A 76 -1.20 -9.62 7.95
C LYS A 76 0.08 -10.04 8.66
N TYR A 77 1.23 -9.94 7.99
CA TYR A 77 2.49 -10.54 8.44
C TYR A 77 3.54 -9.53 8.88
N CYS A 78 3.34 -8.25 8.57
CA CYS A 78 4.27 -7.18 8.92
C CYS A 78 3.69 -6.15 9.90
N ASP A 79 2.50 -6.42 10.47
CA ASP A 79 1.84 -5.59 11.49
C ASP A 79 1.65 -4.12 11.05
N LEU A 80 1.35 -3.88 9.77
CA LEU A 80 1.02 -2.55 9.27
C LEU A 80 -0.30 -2.06 9.90
N THR A 81 -0.24 -1.31 10.99
CA THR A 81 -1.42 -0.81 11.75
C THR A 81 -1.93 0.56 11.30
N ALA A 82 -1.19 1.25 10.43
CA ALA A 82 -1.58 2.56 9.91
C ALA A 82 -2.92 2.54 9.15
N PRO A 83 -3.70 3.63 9.17
CA PRO A 83 -4.88 3.77 8.33
C PRO A 83 -4.49 3.81 6.86
N VAL A 84 -5.24 3.09 6.03
CA VAL A 84 -5.06 3.04 4.57
C VAL A 84 -6.15 3.87 3.93
N TYR A 85 -5.80 4.78 3.03
CA TYR A 85 -6.74 5.64 2.33
C TYR A 85 -6.72 5.34 0.84
N CYS A 86 -7.91 5.28 0.24
CA CYS A 86 -8.08 5.14 -1.18
C CYS A 86 -9.42 5.74 -1.62
N THR A 87 -9.61 5.93 -2.92
CA THR A 87 -10.92 6.34 -3.44
C THR A 87 -11.87 5.14 -3.57
N VAL A 88 -13.18 5.39 -3.61
CA VAL A 88 -14.19 4.34 -3.81
C VAL A 88 -13.92 3.42 -5.03
N PRO A 89 -13.56 3.92 -6.23
CA PRO A 89 -13.22 3.04 -7.35
C PRO A 89 -11.97 2.20 -7.08
N VAL A 90 -10.94 2.77 -6.46
CA VAL A 90 -9.71 2.03 -6.08
C VAL A 90 -10.03 0.90 -5.11
N TYR A 91 -10.87 1.15 -4.11
CA TYR A 91 -11.33 0.11 -3.19
C TYR A 91 -12.06 -1.03 -3.90
N LYS A 92 -13.08 -0.70 -4.71
CA LYS A 92 -13.95 -1.72 -5.33
C LYS A 92 -13.21 -2.51 -6.40
N MET A 93 -12.49 -1.83 -7.28
CA MET A 93 -11.71 -2.48 -8.33
C MET A 93 -10.52 -3.18 -7.72
N GLY A 94 -9.80 -2.57 -6.78
CA GLY A 94 -8.62 -3.16 -6.14
C GLY A 94 -8.91 -4.52 -5.54
N MET A 95 -10.05 -4.68 -4.87
CA MET A 95 -10.47 -5.97 -4.32
C MET A 95 -10.65 -7.02 -5.41
N MET A 96 -11.30 -6.65 -6.53
CA MET A 96 -11.47 -7.54 -7.69
C MET A 96 -10.14 -7.89 -8.37
N PHE A 97 -9.24 -6.92 -8.55
CA PHE A 97 -7.91 -7.13 -9.12
C PHE A 97 -7.06 -8.07 -8.25
N MET A 98 -7.09 -7.91 -6.92
CA MET A 98 -6.36 -8.80 -6.02
C MET A 98 -6.90 -10.22 -6.03
N TYR A 99 -8.23 -10.38 -6.02
CA TYR A 99 -8.83 -11.71 -6.14
C TYR A 99 -8.48 -12.39 -7.46
N ASP A 100 -8.57 -11.66 -8.58
CA ASP A 100 -8.21 -12.20 -9.90
C ASP A 100 -6.75 -12.61 -9.96
N TRP A 101 -5.86 -11.74 -9.47
CA TRP A 101 -4.42 -12.00 -9.44
C TRP A 101 -4.06 -13.23 -8.59
N ILE A 102 -4.60 -13.34 -7.38
CA ILE A 102 -4.36 -14.48 -6.48
C ILE A 102 -4.93 -15.78 -7.06
N ASN A 103 -6.16 -15.75 -7.60
CA ASN A 103 -6.74 -16.94 -8.23
C ASN A 103 -5.92 -17.39 -9.45
N SER A 104 -5.39 -16.45 -10.24
CA SER A 104 -4.49 -16.74 -11.34
C SER A 104 -3.22 -17.42 -10.85
N LEU A 105 -2.59 -16.91 -9.78
CA LEU A 105 -1.39 -17.50 -9.18
C LEU A 105 -1.64 -18.91 -8.63
N ILE A 106 -2.72 -19.10 -7.85
CA ILE A 106 -3.11 -20.41 -7.31
C ILE A 106 -3.38 -21.44 -8.42
N SER A 107 -3.86 -20.98 -9.58
CA SER A 107 -4.17 -21.86 -10.72
C SER A 107 -2.92 -22.36 -11.44
N VAL A 108 -1.80 -21.63 -11.35
CA VAL A 108 -0.56 -21.93 -12.08
C VAL A 108 0.52 -22.50 -11.15
N GLU A 109 0.58 -22.02 -9.91
CA GLU A 109 1.63 -22.31 -8.94
C GLU A 109 1.08 -22.53 -7.52
N ASN A 110 1.88 -23.13 -6.64
CA ASN A 110 1.52 -23.29 -5.24
C ASN A 110 1.78 -21.98 -4.47
N PHE A 111 0.84 -21.04 -4.56
CA PHE A 111 0.93 -19.73 -3.91
C PHE A 111 0.54 -19.81 -2.42
N GLU A 112 1.50 -19.52 -1.53
CA GLU A 112 1.33 -19.65 -0.07
C GLU A 112 1.62 -18.36 0.71
N LEU A 113 1.83 -17.22 0.04
CA LEU A 113 2.25 -15.98 0.70
C LEU A 113 1.14 -15.31 1.50
N PHE A 114 -0.09 -15.31 0.97
CA PHE A 114 -1.29 -14.82 1.65
C PHE A 114 -2.53 -15.38 0.96
N THR A 115 -3.69 -15.29 1.63
CA THR A 115 -4.95 -15.87 1.17
C THR A 115 -5.96 -14.79 0.73
N LEU A 116 -7.06 -15.20 0.10
CA LEU A 116 -8.18 -14.30 -0.22
C LEU A 116 -8.78 -13.68 1.05
N ASP A 117 -8.81 -14.41 2.17
CA ASP A 117 -9.26 -13.88 3.46
C ASP A 117 -8.33 -12.76 3.98
N ASP A 118 -7.02 -12.85 3.71
CA ASP A 118 -6.06 -11.79 4.08
C ASP A 118 -6.27 -10.52 3.23
N VAL A 119 -6.72 -10.67 1.98
CA VAL A 119 -7.16 -9.53 1.16
C VAL A 119 -8.36 -8.86 1.81
N ASP A 120 -9.36 -9.63 2.24
CA ASP A 120 -10.55 -9.07 2.89
C ASP A 120 -10.18 -8.26 4.13
N VAL A 121 -9.34 -8.83 5.00
CA VAL A 121 -8.85 -8.16 6.21
C VAL A 121 -8.10 -6.86 5.86
N ALA A 122 -7.30 -6.85 4.80
CA ALA A 122 -6.56 -5.67 4.38
C ALA A 122 -7.49 -4.57 3.82
N PHE A 123 -8.45 -4.95 2.99
CA PHE A 123 -9.43 -4.03 2.42
C PHE A 123 -10.39 -3.48 3.48
N ASP A 124 -10.81 -4.26 4.47
CA ASP A 124 -11.68 -3.79 5.56
C ASP A 124 -11.07 -2.64 6.37
N ARG A 125 -9.74 -2.52 6.36
CA ARG A 125 -9.00 -1.42 7.00
C ARG A 125 -8.87 -0.17 6.14
N MET A 126 -9.28 -0.23 4.87
CA MET A 126 -9.22 0.90 3.97
C MET A 126 -10.37 1.88 4.21
N GLN A 127 -10.02 3.14 4.45
CA GLN A 127 -10.95 4.25 4.46
C GLN A 127 -11.18 4.75 3.04
N LYS A 128 -12.43 4.57 2.59
CA LYS A 128 -12.93 5.03 1.29
C LYS A 128 -13.17 6.54 1.30
N LEU A 129 -12.56 7.23 0.33
CA LEU A 129 -12.67 8.67 0.16
C LEU A 129 -13.27 9.03 -1.20
N LYS A 130 -13.78 10.27 -1.28
CA LYS A 130 -14.18 10.92 -2.53
C LYS A 130 -13.05 11.83 -3.02
N PHE A 131 -13.02 12.10 -4.32
CA PHE A 131 -12.12 13.13 -4.85
C PHE A 131 -12.39 14.49 -4.20
N ASN A 132 -11.32 15.25 -3.94
CA ASN A 132 -11.38 16.56 -3.27
C ASN A 132 -11.94 16.50 -1.83
N GLN A 133 -11.93 15.32 -1.20
CA GLN A 133 -12.31 15.17 0.20
C GLN A 133 -11.08 15.44 1.07
N THR A 134 -11.17 16.46 1.93
CA THR A 134 -10.10 16.72 2.91
C THR A 134 -10.25 15.79 4.11
N VAL A 135 -9.16 15.16 4.52
CA VAL A 135 -9.08 14.33 5.72
C VAL A 135 -8.05 14.94 6.68
N SER A 136 -8.48 15.27 7.88
CA SER A 136 -7.56 15.72 8.92
C SER A 136 -6.93 14.51 9.59
N HIS A 137 -5.65 14.26 9.34
CA HIS A 137 -4.86 13.35 10.13
C HIS A 137 -4.27 14.11 11.33
N CYS A 138 -4.19 13.47 12.50
CA CYS A 138 -3.84 14.15 13.74
C CYS A 138 -2.47 14.87 13.58
N LYS A 139 -2.52 16.20 13.47
CA LYS A 139 -1.47 17.22 13.25
C LYS A 139 -1.25 17.78 11.83
N ASN A 140 -1.68 17.15 10.73
CA ASN A 140 -1.59 17.73 9.39
C ASN A 140 -2.77 17.30 8.51
N SER A 141 -3.46 18.26 7.87
CA SER A 141 -4.55 17.98 6.94
C SER A 141 -3.99 17.42 5.63
N ILE A 142 -4.42 16.21 5.26
CA ILE A 142 -4.12 15.60 3.95
C ILE A 142 -5.28 15.95 3.01
N LYS A 143 -4.97 16.57 1.87
CA LYS A 143 -5.93 16.80 0.78
C LYS A 143 -5.67 15.78 -0.33
N LEU A 144 -6.69 15.02 -0.68
CA LEU A 144 -6.72 14.08 -1.82
C LEU A 144 -7.68 14.59 -2.90
#